data_AF-A0A1F6HEJ5-F1
#
_entry.id   AF-A0A1F6HEJ5-F1
#
_cell.length_a   1.000
_cell.length_b   1.000
_cell.length_c   1.000
_cell.angle_alpha   90.00
_cell.angle_beta   90.00
_cell.angle_gamma   90.00
#
_symmetry.space_group_name_H-M   'P 1'
#
loop_
_entity.id
_entity.type
_entity.pdbx_description
1 polymer ?
#
loop_
_entity_poly.entity_id
_entity_poly.type
_entity_poly.pdbx_seq_one_letter_code
_entity_poly.pdbx_strand_id
1 'polypeptide(L)' 'MKIVENKDNKIIIETKNDEEGFLVLADSFYPTWHVKIDKDESFIYRTDYNFRGIVVPKGTHKIEFYNSLF' A
#
# COMPACT_ATOMS: atom_id res chain seq x y z
N MET A 1 10.15 -7.87 1.02
CA MET A 1 9.37 -6.78 0.39
C MET A 1 10.23 -6.09 -0.65
N LYS A 2 9.67 -5.77 -1.83
CA LYS A 2 10.34 -4.99 -2.88
C LYS A 2 9.33 -4.08 -3.58
N ILE A 3 9.78 -2.93 -4.06
CA ILE A 3 9.01 -2.05 -4.93
C ILE A 3 9.22 -2.51 -6.38
N VAL A 4 8.14 -2.80 -7.08
CA VAL A 4 8.14 -3.27 -8.47
C VAL A 4 7.92 -2.11 -9.44
N GLU A 5 7.14 -1.11 -9.04
CA GLU A 5 6.86 0.09 -9.83
C GLU A 5 6.70 1.28 -8.88
N ASN A 6 7.27 2.41 -9.27
CA ASN A 6 7.12 3.68 -8.57
C ASN A 6 6.92 4.79 -9.60
N LYS A 7 5.69 5.29 -9.68
CA LYS A 7 5.26 6.42 -10.51
C LYS A 7 4.44 7.37 -9.65
N ASP A 8 4.32 8.62 -10.08
CA ASP A 8 3.64 9.68 -9.33
C ASP A 8 2.21 9.31 -8.87
N ASN A 9 1.47 8.57 -9.70
CA ASN A 9 0.08 8.16 -9.41
C ASN A 9 -0.08 6.66 -9.15
N LYS A 10 1.02 5.90 -9.09
CA LYS A 10 0.97 4.44 -8.96
C LYS A 10 2.22 3.85 -8.32
N ILE A 11 2.05 3.08 -7.25
CA ILE A 11 3.13 2.35 -6.58
C ILE A 11 2.72 0.88 -6.48
N ILE A 12 3.58 -0.02 -6.94
CA ILE A 12 3.40 -1.47 -6.82
C ILE A 12 4.47 -2.03 -5.91
N ILE A 13 4.05 -2.80 -4.91
CA ILE A 13 4.92 -3.46 -3.94
C ILE A 13 4.61 -4.96 -3.95
N GLU A 14 5.64 -5.78 -3.99
CA GLU A 14 5.52 -7.22 -3.73
C GLU A 14 6.08 -7.52 -2.34
N THR A 15 5.29 -8.19 -1.51
CA THR A 15 5.71 -8.62 -0.18
C THR A 15 5.40 -10.09 0.05
N LYS A 16 6.18 -10.68 0.95
CA LYS A 16 5.95 -12.00 1.52
C LYS A 16 6.05 -11.84 3.03
N ASN A 17 4.95 -12.08 3.72
CA ASN A 17 4.88 -11.98 5.16
C ASN A 17 4.65 -13.38 5.73
N ASP A 18 5.42 -13.75 6.75
CA ASP A 18 5.23 -15.05 7.44
C ASP A 18 4.04 -15.00 8.41
N GLU A 19 3.59 -13.81 8.82
CA GLU A 19 2.42 -13.54 9.65
C GLU A 19 1.70 -12.27 9.16
N GLU A 20 0.55 -11.93 9.75
CA GLU A 20 -0.07 -10.62 9.51
C GLU A 20 0.90 -9.50 9.89
N GLY A 21 0.99 -8.47 9.05
CA GLY A 21 1.91 -7.36 9.25
C GLY A 21 1.28 -6.01 8.91
N PHE A 22 1.91 -4.95 9.37
CA PHE A 22 1.51 -3.59 9.04
C PHE A 22 2.57 -2.94 8.15
N LEU A 23 2.23 -2.68 6.90
CA LEU A 23 3.13 -2.01 5.95
C LEU A 23 2.95 -0.51 6.09
N VAL A 24 4.06 0.19 6.30
CA VAL A 24 4.11 1.66 6.27
C VAL A 24 4.82 2.11 5.00
N LEU A 25 4.10 2.87 4.18
CA LEU A 25 4.64 3.60 3.05
C LEU A 25 4.94 5.03 3.52
N ALA A 26 6.23 5.35 3.60
CA ALA A 26 6.75 6.65 4.06
C ALA A 26 6.57 7.77 3.01
N ASP A 27 5.33 7.92 2.53
CA ASP A 27 4.94 8.85 1.49
C ASP A 27 3.71 9.64 1.94
N SER A 28 3.60 10.91 1.53
CA SER A 28 2.62 11.84 2.13
C SER A 28 1.18 11.32 2.00
N PHE A 29 0.42 11.36 3.10
CA PHE A 29 -0.95 10.88 3.16
C PHE A 29 -1.86 11.88 2.43
N TYR A 30 -2.24 11.55 1.20
CA TYR A 30 -3.28 12.24 0.47
C TYR A 30 -4.54 11.36 0.44
N PRO A 31 -5.72 11.87 0.86
CA PRO A 31 -6.96 11.08 0.95
C PRO A 31 -7.45 10.48 -0.37
N THR A 32 -6.88 10.91 -1.49
CA THR A 32 -7.29 10.56 -2.85
C THR A 32 -6.66 9.25 -3.34
N TRP A 33 -5.78 8.66 -2.53
CA TRP A 33 -5.16 7.39 -2.83
C TRP A 33 -6.03 6.22 -2.39
N HIS A 34 -6.03 5.20 -3.23
CA HIS A 34 -6.67 3.92 -3.00
C HIS A 34 -5.59 2.84 -2.92
N VAL A 35 -5.95 1.70 -2.32
CA VAL A 35 -5.04 0.56 -2.20
C VAL A 35 -5.77 -0.74 -2.48
N LYS A 36 -5.12 -1.60 -3.25
CA LYS A 36 -5.51 -2.99 -3.45
C LYS A 36 -4.47 -3.93 -2.89
N ILE A 37 -4.93 -5.00 -2.26
CA ILE A 37 -4.11 -6.16 -1.93
C ILE A 37 -4.58 -7.27 -2.87
N ASP A 38 -3.70 -7.69 -3.77
CA ASP A 38 -3.97 -8.53 -4.92
C ASP A 38 -5.07 -7.96 -5.84
N LYS A 39 -6.33 -8.34 -5.61
CA LYS A 39 -7.49 -7.88 -6.37
C LYS A 39 -8.53 -7.14 -5.54
N ASP A 40 -8.39 -7.19 -4.22
CA ASP A 40 -9.39 -6.69 -3.28
C ASP A 40 -9.00 -5.31 -2.76
N GLU A 41 -9.98 -4.41 -2.67
CA GLU A 41 -9.81 -3.09 -2.05
C GLU A 41 -9.48 -3.26 -0.57
N SER A 42 -8.56 -2.43 -0.08
CA SER A 42 -8.19 -2.39 1.35
C SER A 42 -8.18 -0.95 1.87
N PHE A 43 -8.00 -0.81 3.18
CA PHE A 43 -8.08 0.47 3.86
C PHE A 43 -6.68 1.05 4.09
N ILE A 44 -6.50 2.33 3.70
CA ILE A 44 -5.32 3.11 4.04
C ILE A 44 -5.54 3.79 5.38
N TYR A 45 -4.68 3.47 6.34
CA TYR A 45 -4.61 4.14 7.64
C TYR A 45 -3.63 5.30 7.55
N ARG A 46 -4.06 6.48 8.00
CA ARG A 46 -3.14 7.58 8.27
C ARG A 46 -2.24 7.17 9.44
N THR A 47 -0.96 6.98 9.14
CA THR A 47 0.04 6.47 10.08
C THR A 47 1.09 7.54 10.33
N ASP A 48 1.57 7.66 11.57
CA ASP A 48 2.64 8.58 11.93
C ASP A 48 2.47 10.00 11.33
N TYR A 49 1.26 10.55 11.52
CA TYR A 49 0.80 11.85 11.03
C TYR A 49 0.71 12.06 9.52
N ASN A 50 1.59 11.49 8.70
CA ASN A 50 1.65 11.79 7.28
C ASN A 50 1.97 10.59 6.38
N PHE A 51 2.09 9.38 6.93
CA PHE A 51 2.36 8.18 6.15
C PHE A 51 1.09 7.38 5.88
N ARG A 52 1.18 6.49 4.88
CA ARG A 52 0.13 5.57 4.50
C ARG A 52 0.46 4.19 5.06
N GLY A 53 -0.41 3.68 5.93
CA GLY A 53 -0.29 2.35 6.52
C GLY A 53 -1.38 1.42 6.01
N ILE A 54 -1.08 0.14 5.87
CA ILE A 54 -2.08 -0.91 5.54
C ILE A 54 -1.79 -2.18 6.34
N VAL A 55 -2.86 -2.92 6.66
CA VAL A 55 -2.73 -4.28 7.17
C VAL A 55 -2.54 -5.23 5.99
N VAL A 56 -1.49 -6.04 6.03
CA VAL A 56 -1.15 -7.02 5.01
C VAL A 56 -1.25 -8.42 5.62
N PRO A 57 -2.11 -9.29 5.09
CA PRO A 57 -2.23 -10.67 5.58
C PRO A 57 -0.92 -11.46 5.45
N LYS A 58 -0.87 -12.58 6.17
CA LYS A 58 0.15 -13.61 5.98
C LYS A 58 0.10 -14.13 4.54
N GLY A 59 1.27 -14.27 3.92
CA GLY A 59 1.41 -14.81 2.58
C GLY A 59 2.15 -13.89 1.63
N THR A 60 2.12 -14.23 0.34
CA THR A 60 2.71 -13.42 -0.72
C THR A 60 1.62 -12.60 -1.36
N HIS A 61 1.79 -11.28 -1.36
CA HIS A 61 0.79 -10.34 -1.87
C HIS A 61 1.43 -9.31 -2.79
N LYS A 62 0.65 -8.90 -3.80
CA LYS A 62 0.93 -7.71 -4.60
C LYS A 62 0.06 -6.57 -4.11
N ILE A 63 0.69 -5.49 -3.70
CA ILE A 63 0.02 -4.31 -3.16
C ILE A 63 0.12 -3.21 -4.20
N GLU A 64 -1.02 -2.61 -4.55
CA GLU A 64 -1.11 -1.54 -5.53
C GLU A 64 -1.73 -0.32 -4.89
N PHE A 65 -0.94 0.73 -4.72
CA PHE A 65 -1.43 2.07 -4.40
C PHE A 65 -1.64 2.83 -5.70
N TYR A 66 -2.79 3.49 -5.85
CA TYR A 66 -3.08 4.30 -7.03
C TYR A 66 -3.91 5.53 -6.68
N ASN A 67 -3.70 6.61 -7.44
CA ASN A 67 -4.48 7.84 -7.33
C ASN A 67 -5.52 7.87 -8.46
N SER A 68 -6.77 8.21 -8.14
CA SER A 68 -7.90 8.24 -9.09
C SER A 68 -8.16 9.63 -9.70
N LEU A 69 -7.35 10.64 -9.39
CA LEU A 69 -7.57 12.02 -9.81
C LEU A 69 -7.05 12.42 -11.21
N PHE A 70 -6.52 11.48 -12.01
CA PHE A 70 -6.07 11.74 -13.38
C PHE A 70 -6.39 10.58 -14.33
#